data_AF-A0A952CVQ5-F1
#
_entry.id   AF-A0A952CVQ5-F1
#
_cell.length_a   1.000
_cell.length_b   1.000
_cell.length_c   1.000
_cell.angle_alpha   90.00
_cell.angle_beta   90.00
_cell.angle_gamma   90.00
#
_symmetry.space_group_name_H-M   'P 1'
#
loop_
_entity.id
_entity.type
_entity.pdbx_description
1 polymer ?
#
loop_
_entity_poly.entity_id
_entity_poly.type
_entity_poly.pdbx_seq_one_letter_code
_entity_poly.pdbx_strand_id
1 'polypeptide(L)'
;MAARDTGARPDKSRDKHTRIDWRRDWPRLLGGLVVTLGVVLATAWFSARPDWQSLPEGNAVLRVSFAYSGERDCRDRTEEEIAALPRNMRTAQECSRRRNPVGVAILIDGDPIFDEVVKPSGLAGSGPSRLYESFVLPAGDHEIAVTLRANGNEAEVTHAADFTLALASGEAAAIDFDATAEQFVLR
;
A
#
# COMPACT_ATOMS: atom_id res chain seq x y z
N MET A 1 -56.88 -39.34 69.32
CA MET A 1 -56.72 -39.29 67.85
C MET A 1 -55.54 -38.38 67.55
N ALA A 2 -54.44 -38.96 67.09
CA ALA A 2 -53.24 -38.23 66.70
C ALA A 2 -53.35 -37.86 65.22
N ALA A 3 -53.21 -36.57 64.88
CA ALA A 3 -52.88 -36.12 63.54
C ALA A 3 -51.44 -35.61 63.58
N ARG A 4 -50.57 -36.27 62.82
CA ARG A 4 -49.14 -35.98 62.71
C ARG A 4 -48.93 -34.65 62.01
N ASP A 5 -48.22 -33.77 62.68
CA ASP A 5 -47.67 -32.53 62.17
C ASP A 5 -46.48 -32.87 61.24
N THR A 6 -46.66 -32.79 59.93
CA THR A 6 -45.57 -32.93 58.97
C THR A 6 -44.82 -31.59 58.89
N GLY A 7 -43.88 -31.41 59.82
CA GLY A 7 -42.94 -30.29 59.81
C GLY A 7 -42.03 -30.33 58.58
N ALA A 8 -42.40 -29.58 57.54
CA ALA A 8 -41.46 -29.19 56.51
C ALA A 8 -40.47 -28.18 57.11
N ARG A 9 -39.19 -28.57 57.23
CA ARG A 9 -38.12 -27.64 57.67
C ARG A 9 -37.89 -26.58 56.59
N PRO A 10 -37.85 -25.29 56.92
CA PRO A 10 -37.51 -24.25 55.96
C PRO A 10 -36.03 -24.39 55.55
N ASP A 11 -35.81 -24.55 54.24
CA ASP A 11 -34.50 -24.59 53.59
C ASP A 11 -33.86 -23.19 53.60
N LYS A 12 -32.92 -22.97 54.54
CA LYS A 12 -32.13 -21.73 54.69
C LYS A 12 -31.13 -21.47 53.57
N SER A 13 -31.03 -22.32 52.55
CA SER A 13 -30.03 -22.16 51.48
C SER A 13 -30.43 -21.14 50.40
N ARG A 14 -31.71 -20.75 50.32
CA ARG A 14 -32.24 -19.89 49.25
C ARG A 14 -32.13 -18.38 49.50
N ASP A 15 -31.74 -17.94 50.70
CA ASP A 15 -31.67 -16.53 51.08
C ASP A 15 -30.24 -15.95 51.04
N LYS A 16 -29.40 -16.43 50.13
CA LYS A 16 -28.17 -15.71 49.77
C LYS A 16 -28.43 -14.70 48.66
N HIS A 17 -29.51 -13.93 48.75
CA HIS A 17 -29.54 -12.64 48.08
C HIS A 17 -28.53 -11.76 48.80
N THR A 18 -27.33 -11.66 48.23
CA THR A 18 -26.24 -10.79 48.65
C THR A 18 -26.72 -9.35 48.67
N ARG A 19 -27.33 -8.94 49.79
CA ARG A 19 -27.63 -7.54 50.07
C ARG A 19 -26.31 -6.83 50.20
N ILE A 20 -26.03 -5.93 49.26
CA ILE A 20 -24.88 -5.04 49.28
C ILE A 20 -24.95 -4.25 50.58
N ASP A 21 -23.97 -4.45 51.46
CA ASP A 21 -23.85 -3.70 52.70
C ASP A 21 -23.05 -2.43 52.41
N TRP A 22 -23.78 -1.39 52.00
CA TRP A 22 -23.24 -0.11 51.55
C TRP A 22 -22.27 0.55 52.55
N ARG A 23 -22.38 0.29 53.85
CA ARG A 23 -21.47 0.87 54.85
C ARG A 23 -20.11 0.17 54.89
N ARG A 24 -20.06 -1.13 54.59
CA ARG A 24 -18.84 -1.94 54.63
C ARG A 24 -18.12 -2.00 53.28
N ASP A 25 -18.88 -1.99 52.19
CA ASP A 25 -18.34 -2.21 50.84
C ASP A 25 -18.02 -0.92 50.08
N TRP A 26 -18.45 0.26 50.57
CA TRP A 26 -18.12 1.57 49.97
C TRP A 26 -16.64 1.81 49.63
N PRO A 27 -15.65 1.54 50.52
CA PRO A 27 -14.24 1.74 50.18
C PRO A 27 -13.77 0.82 49.04
N ARG A 28 -14.35 -0.39 48.91
CA ARG A 28 -14.05 -1.31 47.80
C ARG A 28 -14.68 -0.83 46.50
N LEU A 29 -15.90 -0.31 46.55
CA LEU A 29 -16.58 0.29 45.41
C LEU A 29 -15.85 1.55 44.93
N LEU A 30 -15.39 2.42 45.84
CA LEU A 30 -14.53 3.56 45.51
C LEU A 30 -13.21 3.13 44.90
N GLY A 31 -12.53 2.12 45.48
CA GLY A 31 -11.29 1.59 44.94
C GLY A 31 -11.47 1.04 43.52
N GLY A 32 -12.52 0.24 43.30
CA GLY A 32 -12.87 -0.26 41.97
C GLY A 32 -13.19 0.86 40.97
N LEU A 33 -13.93 1.89 41.39
CA LEU A 33 -14.22 3.07 40.57
C LEU A 33 -12.94 3.81 40.18
N VAL A 34 -12.03 4.05 41.13
CA VAL A 34 -10.75 4.75 40.88
C VAL A 34 -9.89 3.97 39.90
N VAL A 35 -9.75 2.65 40.09
CA VAL A 35 -8.99 1.80 39.17
C VAL A 35 -9.62 1.82 37.77
N THR A 36 -10.94 1.68 37.69
CA THR A 36 -11.65 1.68 36.40
C THR A 36 -11.50 3.02 35.69
N LEU A 37 -11.70 4.14 36.38
CA LEU A 37 -11.51 5.49 35.83
C LEU A 37 -10.06 5.71 35.40
N GLY A 38 -9.09 5.27 36.20
CA GLY A 38 -7.67 5.37 35.86
C GLY A 38 -7.34 4.64 34.56
N VAL A 39 -7.81 3.40 34.41
CA VAL A 39 -7.64 2.61 33.17
C VAL A 39 -8.31 3.29 31.98
N VAL A 40 -9.55 3.78 32.14
CA VAL A 40 -10.30 4.46 31.07
C VAL A 40 -9.58 5.73 30.62
N LEU A 41 -9.11 6.56 31.55
CA LEU A 41 -8.41 7.80 31.25
C LEU A 41 -7.04 7.55 30.61
N ALA A 42 -6.29 6.57 31.11
CA ALA A 42 -5.02 6.17 30.51
C ALA A 42 -5.23 5.68 29.08
N THR A 43 -6.24 4.82 28.85
CA THR A 43 -6.58 4.32 27.52
C THR A 43 -6.95 5.46 26.57
N ALA A 44 -7.80 6.40 27.03
CA ALA A 44 -8.16 7.57 26.24
C ALA A 44 -6.93 8.44 25.88
N TRP A 45 -6.02 8.64 26.85
CA TRP A 45 -4.80 9.42 26.62
C TRP A 45 -3.85 8.76 25.63
N PHE A 46 -3.53 7.48 25.83
CA PHE A 46 -2.65 6.73 24.91
C PHE A 46 -3.29 6.48 23.54
N SER A 47 -4.62 6.48 23.46
CA SER A 47 -5.35 6.38 22.18
C SER A 47 -5.31 7.69 21.38
N ALA A 48 -5.11 8.84 22.03
CA ALA A 48 -5.08 10.15 21.38
C ALA A 48 -3.68 10.76 21.30
N ARG A 49 -2.71 10.23 22.06
CA ARG A 49 -1.33 10.73 22.17
C ARG A 49 -0.37 9.54 22.34
N PRO A 50 0.85 9.59 21.76
CA PRO A 50 1.38 10.68 20.94
C PRO A 50 0.80 10.68 19.51
N ASP A 51 0.73 11.87 18.90
CA ASP A 51 0.43 11.97 17.48
C ASP A 51 1.53 11.25 16.69
N TRP A 52 1.13 10.22 15.95
CA TRP A 52 2.05 9.51 15.08
C TRP A 52 2.29 10.33 13.81
N GLN A 53 3.48 10.92 13.69
CA GLN A 53 3.91 11.63 12.50
C GLN A 53 4.66 10.66 11.57
N SER A 54 4.00 10.24 10.49
CA SER A 54 4.62 9.38 9.46
C SER A 54 5.60 10.14 8.55
N LEU A 55 5.48 11.47 8.49
CA LEU A 55 6.34 12.36 7.71
C LEU A 55 6.89 13.46 8.63
N PRO A 56 8.11 13.97 8.38
CA PRO A 56 8.59 15.18 9.04
C PRO A 56 7.64 16.36 8.76
N GLU A 57 7.52 17.28 9.73
CA GLU A 57 6.69 18.48 9.57
C GLU A 57 7.13 19.30 8.35
N GLY A 58 6.17 19.86 7.62
CA GLY A 58 6.44 20.66 6.42
C GLY A 58 6.91 19.86 5.21
N ASN A 59 6.74 18.52 5.21
CA ASN A 59 7.06 17.66 4.08
C ASN A 59 5.81 16.96 3.54
N ALA A 60 5.87 16.58 2.27
CA ALA A 60 4.91 15.78 1.55
C ALA A 60 5.61 14.55 0.94
N VAL A 61 4.82 13.61 0.41
CA VAL A 61 5.36 12.43 -0.30
C VAL A 61 4.83 12.38 -1.72
N LEU A 62 5.74 12.32 -2.69
CA LEU A 62 5.44 11.93 -4.06
C LEU A 62 5.71 10.44 -4.23
N ARG A 63 4.71 9.69 -4.69
CA ARG A 63 4.85 8.27 -5.04
C ARG A 63 4.82 8.13 -6.55
N VAL A 64 5.80 7.44 -7.10
CA VAL A 64 5.79 7.10 -8.52
C VAL A 64 5.73 5.59 -8.64
N SER A 65 4.68 5.09 -9.29
CA SER A 65 4.49 3.67 -9.52
C SER A 65 4.17 3.40 -10.97
N PHE A 66 4.66 2.31 -11.52
CA PHE A 66 4.18 1.86 -12.82
C PHE A 66 4.37 0.37 -12.99
N ALA A 67 3.59 -0.19 -13.93
CA ALA A 67 3.82 -1.50 -14.50
C ALA A 67 3.83 -1.38 -16.02
N TYR A 68 5.03 -1.38 -16.61
CA TYR A 68 5.20 -1.25 -18.06
C TYR A 68 5.86 -2.49 -18.64
N SER A 69 5.33 -2.94 -19.76
CA SER A 69 5.87 -4.08 -20.48
C SER A 69 6.86 -3.60 -21.52
N GLY A 70 8.16 -3.73 -21.22
CA GLY A 70 9.22 -3.37 -22.16
C GLY A 70 9.06 -4.05 -23.51
N GLU A 71 9.66 -3.43 -24.52
CA GLU A 71 9.58 -3.85 -25.91
C GLU A 71 10.11 -5.29 -26.08
N ARG A 72 9.63 -5.97 -27.11
CA ARG A 72 10.11 -7.29 -27.48
C ARG A 72 11.19 -7.17 -28.53
N ASP A 73 12.32 -7.83 -28.29
CA ASP A 73 13.32 -8.06 -29.31
C ASP A 73 12.79 -9.08 -30.32
N CYS A 74 12.42 -8.61 -31.51
CA CYS A 74 11.86 -9.39 -32.60
C CYS A 74 12.75 -9.25 -33.83
N ARG A 75 13.07 -10.39 -34.45
CA ARG A 75 13.70 -10.43 -35.78
C ARG A 75 12.70 -10.91 -36.82
N ASP A 76 12.76 -10.34 -38.01
CA ASP A 76 12.09 -10.91 -39.17
C ASP A 76 12.80 -12.19 -39.64
N ARG A 77 12.02 -13.16 -40.10
CA ARG A 77 12.53 -14.39 -40.74
C ARG A 77 12.57 -14.22 -42.25
N THR A 78 13.54 -14.85 -42.91
CA THR A 78 13.59 -14.83 -44.38
C THR A 78 12.54 -15.75 -44.99
N GLU A 79 12.21 -15.56 -46.27
CA GLU A 79 11.23 -16.39 -46.96
C GLU A 79 11.65 -17.86 -47.01
N GLU A 80 12.95 -18.14 -47.13
CA GLU A 80 13.50 -19.50 -47.10
C GLU A 80 13.32 -20.16 -45.74
N GLU A 81 13.56 -19.42 -44.65
CA GLU A 81 13.34 -19.89 -43.28
C GLU A 81 11.85 -20.21 -43.04
N ILE A 82 10.95 -19.34 -43.52
CA ILE A 82 9.50 -19.55 -43.41
C ILE A 82 9.05 -20.75 -44.26
N ALA A 83 9.60 -20.92 -45.46
CA ALA A 83 9.25 -22.04 -46.33
C ALA A 83 9.66 -23.39 -45.72
N ALA A 84 10.80 -23.43 -45.03
CA ALA A 84 11.30 -24.60 -44.31
C ALA A 84 10.42 -25.00 -43.11
N LEU A 85 9.63 -24.08 -42.55
CA LEU A 85 8.74 -24.35 -41.43
C LEU A 85 7.47 -25.10 -41.87
N PRO A 86 6.93 -25.99 -41.01
CA PRO A 86 5.61 -26.59 -41.20
C PRO A 86 4.52 -25.53 -41.37
N ARG A 87 3.51 -25.82 -42.20
CA ARG A 87 2.48 -24.84 -42.61
C ARG A 87 1.81 -24.10 -41.45
N ASN A 88 1.61 -24.75 -40.30
CA ASN A 88 0.98 -24.17 -39.11
C ASN A 88 1.94 -23.34 -38.23
N MET A 89 3.25 -23.37 -38.50
CA MET A 89 4.28 -22.68 -37.72
C MET A 89 4.97 -21.55 -38.49
N ARG A 90 4.50 -21.22 -39.70
CA ARG A 90 5.01 -20.15 -40.56
C ARG A 90 4.66 -18.76 -40.01
N THR A 91 5.38 -18.35 -38.99
CA THR A 91 5.31 -16.99 -38.43
C THR A 91 6.40 -16.12 -39.07
N ALA A 92 6.04 -14.90 -39.45
CA ALA A 92 6.96 -13.95 -40.10
C ALA A 92 8.06 -13.45 -39.17
N GLN A 93 7.76 -13.30 -37.88
CA GLN A 93 8.71 -12.80 -36.88
C GLN A 93 9.02 -13.83 -35.81
N GLU A 94 10.27 -13.81 -35.36
CA GLU A 94 10.73 -14.55 -34.19
C GLU A 94 11.05 -13.54 -33.08
N CYS A 95 10.20 -13.53 -32.06
CA CYS A 95 10.40 -12.67 -30.89
C CYS A 95 10.95 -13.46 -29.72
N SER A 96 11.90 -12.85 -29.01
CA SER A 96 12.35 -13.34 -27.71
C SER A 96 11.18 -13.43 -26.74
N ARG A 97 11.19 -14.47 -25.91
CA ARG A 97 10.21 -14.60 -24.82
C ARG A 97 10.47 -13.57 -23.72
N ARG A 98 11.73 -13.20 -23.50
CA ARG A 98 12.15 -12.22 -22.50
C ARG A 98 11.85 -10.82 -23.03
N ARG A 99 11.33 -9.95 -22.18
CA ARG A 99 11.11 -8.53 -22.49
C ARG A 99 12.39 -7.73 -22.26
N ASN A 100 12.53 -6.63 -22.97
CA ASN A 100 13.58 -5.67 -22.68
C ASN A 100 13.34 -5.02 -21.31
N PRO A 101 14.42 -4.64 -20.60
CA PRO A 101 14.28 -3.80 -19.42
C PRO A 101 13.76 -2.42 -19.83
N VAL A 102 13.17 -1.69 -18.89
CA VAL A 102 12.57 -0.37 -19.12
C VAL A 102 13.44 0.66 -18.43
N GLY A 103 13.80 1.74 -19.12
CA GLY A 103 14.50 2.87 -18.50
C GLY A 103 13.50 3.88 -17.96
N VAL A 104 13.70 4.38 -16.74
CA VAL A 104 12.88 5.45 -16.17
C VAL A 104 13.74 6.51 -15.54
N ALA A 105 13.46 7.75 -15.87
CA ALA A 105 14.06 8.91 -15.23
C ALA A 105 12.99 9.87 -14.72
N ILE A 106 13.20 10.39 -13.52
CA ILE A 106 12.32 11.32 -12.81
C ILE A 106 13.15 12.54 -12.43
N LEU A 107 12.70 13.70 -12.88
CA LEU A 107 13.23 14.99 -12.49
C LEU A 107 12.20 15.68 -11.59
N ILE A 108 12.68 16.28 -10.50
CA ILE A 108 11.87 17.09 -9.58
C ILE A 108 12.53 18.45 -9.49
N ASP A 109 11.80 19.50 -9.82
CA ASP A 109 12.27 20.89 -9.88
C ASP A 109 13.52 21.06 -10.76
N GLY A 110 13.64 20.23 -11.80
CA GLY A 110 14.77 20.18 -12.73
C GLY A 110 15.94 19.29 -12.28
N ASP A 111 15.94 18.80 -11.05
CA ASP A 111 16.99 17.92 -10.53
C ASP A 111 16.70 16.44 -10.85
N PRO A 112 17.65 15.66 -11.42
CA PRO A 112 17.46 14.25 -11.73
C PRO A 112 17.59 13.40 -10.45
N ILE A 113 16.47 13.20 -9.75
CA ILE A 113 16.43 12.47 -8.48
C ILE A 113 16.47 10.94 -8.70
N PHE A 114 15.99 10.46 -9.84
CA PHE A 114 15.97 9.03 -10.15
C PHE A 114 16.25 8.80 -11.64
N ASP A 115 17.15 7.88 -11.96
CA ASP A 115 17.41 7.39 -13.32
C ASP A 115 17.91 5.95 -13.25
N GLU A 116 17.02 5.00 -13.52
CA GLU A 116 17.34 3.58 -13.44
C GLU A 116 16.75 2.74 -14.57
N VAL A 117 17.40 1.59 -14.81
CA VAL A 117 16.93 0.57 -15.74
C VAL A 117 16.29 -0.58 -14.97
N VAL A 118 14.97 -0.69 -15.08
CA VAL A 118 14.13 -1.65 -14.36
C VAL A 118 13.96 -2.94 -15.17
N LYS A 119 14.40 -4.06 -14.59
CA LYS A 119 14.35 -5.38 -15.24
C LYS A 119 12.93 -5.97 -15.25
N PRO A 120 12.58 -6.77 -16.28
CA PRO A 120 11.28 -7.41 -16.35
C PRO A 120 11.11 -8.46 -15.24
N SER A 121 9.88 -8.59 -14.76
CA SER A 121 9.54 -9.56 -13.71
C SER A 121 9.38 -11.00 -14.23
N GLY A 122 9.40 -11.95 -13.28
CA GLY A 122 9.19 -13.39 -13.52
C GLY A 122 10.46 -14.17 -13.86
N LEU A 123 10.44 -15.48 -13.60
CA LEU A 123 11.60 -16.37 -13.78
C LEU A 123 12.17 -16.36 -15.21
N ALA A 124 11.29 -16.24 -16.20
CA ALA A 124 11.67 -16.16 -17.61
C ALA A 124 11.89 -14.72 -18.11
N GLY A 125 11.65 -13.70 -17.27
CA GLY A 125 11.71 -12.28 -17.67
C GLY A 125 10.66 -11.88 -18.70
N SER A 126 9.49 -12.54 -18.70
CA SER A 126 8.40 -12.25 -19.63
C SER A 126 7.31 -11.34 -19.05
N GLY A 127 7.39 -11.04 -17.74
CA GLY A 127 6.46 -10.14 -17.07
C GLY A 127 6.78 -8.67 -17.33
N PRO A 128 5.91 -7.74 -16.91
CA PRO A 128 6.20 -6.31 -16.99
C PRO A 128 7.32 -5.94 -16.01
N SER A 129 8.04 -4.87 -16.32
CA SER A 129 8.88 -4.15 -15.36
C SER A 129 7.97 -3.36 -14.43
N ARG A 130 8.27 -3.40 -13.13
CA ARG A 130 7.50 -2.69 -12.11
C ARG A 130 8.44 -1.85 -11.26
N LEU A 131 8.02 -0.62 -11.01
CA LEU A 131 8.69 0.28 -10.08
C LEU A 131 7.66 0.83 -9.10
N TYR A 132 8.08 1.01 -7.86
CA TYR A 132 7.37 1.79 -6.87
C TYR A 132 8.43 2.54 -6.06
N GLU A 133 8.48 3.85 -6.22
CA GLU A 133 9.40 4.72 -5.50
C GLU A 133 8.63 5.81 -4.75
N SER A 134 9.16 6.22 -3.61
CA SER A 134 8.56 7.26 -2.78
C SER A 134 9.62 8.30 -2.45
N PHE A 135 9.34 9.55 -2.83
CA PHE A 135 10.19 10.70 -2.61
C PHE A 135 9.55 11.59 -1.57
N VAL A 136 10.31 11.93 -0.52
CA VAL A 136 9.88 12.92 0.48
C VAL A 136 10.35 14.28 -0.01
N LEU A 137 9.40 15.20 -0.19
CA LEU A 137 9.64 16.53 -0.69
C LEU A 137 9.20 17.57 0.35
N PRO A 138 9.78 18.77 0.37
CA PRO A 138 9.20 19.89 1.11
C PRO A 138 7.74 20.13 0.70
N ALA A 139 6.93 20.72 1.57
CA ALA A 139 5.61 21.21 1.17
C ALA A 139 5.77 22.47 0.29
N GLY A 140 5.07 22.52 -0.83
CA GLY A 140 5.20 23.60 -1.80
C GLY A 140 4.77 23.20 -3.21
N ASP A 141 5.05 24.09 -4.16
CA ASP A 141 4.85 23.85 -5.58
C ASP A 141 6.06 23.10 -6.15
N HIS A 142 5.80 22.03 -6.89
CA HIS A 142 6.83 21.21 -7.52
C HIS A 142 6.53 20.97 -8.99
N GLU A 143 7.59 20.99 -9.80
CA GLU A 143 7.57 20.57 -11.19
C GLU A 143 8.19 19.17 -11.31
N ILE A 144 7.42 18.22 -11.81
CA ILE A 144 7.85 16.82 -11.90
C ILE A 144 7.78 16.39 -13.35
N ALA A 145 8.93 15.98 -13.89
CA ALA A 145 9.02 15.39 -15.22
C ALA A 145 9.34 13.90 -15.08
N VAL A 146 8.52 13.05 -15.71
CA VAL A 146 8.71 11.60 -15.73
C VAL A 146 8.90 11.15 -17.17
N THR A 147 9.96 10.39 -17.41
CA THR A 147 10.24 9.80 -18.73
C THR A 147 10.38 8.29 -18.62
N LEU A 148 9.90 7.59 -19.64
CA LEU A 148 9.93 6.14 -19.75
C LEU A 148 10.43 5.73 -21.13
N ARG A 149 11.40 4.83 -21.14
CA ARG A 149 12.03 4.22 -22.31
C ARG A 149 11.62 2.75 -22.36
N ALA A 150 10.88 2.35 -23.38
CA ALA A 150 10.41 0.97 -23.55
C ALA A 150 11.55 -0.05 -23.70
N ASN A 151 12.71 0.41 -24.18
CA ASN A 151 13.97 -0.30 -24.13
C ASN A 151 15.00 0.52 -23.33
N GLY A 152 15.33 0.08 -22.12
CA GLY A 152 16.29 0.74 -21.24
C GLY A 152 17.73 0.77 -21.78
N ASN A 153 18.03 0.02 -22.85
CA ASN A 153 19.33 0.05 -23.53
C ASN A 153 19.42 1.12 -24.61
N GLU A 154 18.29 1.73 -24.98
CA GLU A 154 18.21 2.77 -26.01
C GLU A 154 17.99 4.14 -25.37
N ALA A 155 18.41 5.21 -26.04
CA ALA A 155 18.22 6.58 -25.56
C ALA A 155 16.82 7.14 -25.88
N GLU A 156 16.05 6.46 -26.72
CA GLU A 156 14.75 6.94 -27.18
C GLU A 156 13.70 6.91 -26.06
N VAL A 157 13.04 8.05 -25.86
CA VAL A 157 11.94 8.19 -24.89
C VAL A 157 10.65 7.79 -25.56
N THR A 158 9.98 6.79 -24.98
CA THR A 158 8.71 6.28 -25.50
C THR A 158 7.52 7.04 -24.94
N HIS A 159 7.55 7.33 -23.64
CA HIS A 159 6.52 8.10 -22.97
C HIS A 159 7.16 9.16 -22.07
N ALA A 160 6.56 10.33 -22.02
CA ALA A 160 6.96 11.43 -21.15
C ALA A 160 5.71 12.16 -20.64
N ALA A 161 5.81 12.71 -19.43
CA ALA A 161 4.79 13.58 -18.88
C ALA A 161 5.40 14.55 -17.88
N ASP A 162 4.82 15.75 -17.85
CA ASP A 162 5.16 16.82 -16.91
C ASP A 162 3.95 17.11 -16.02
N PHE A 163 4.20 17.27 -14.73
CA PHE A 163 3.18 17.56 -13.72
C PHE A 163 3.62 18.76 -12.88
N THR A 164 2.70 19.69 -12.65
CA THR A 164 2.87 20.76 -11.67
C THR A 164 1.92 20.48 -10.52
N LEU A 165 2.46 20.25 -9.33
CA LEU A 165 1.69 19.86 -8.14
C LEU A 165 1.96 20.85 -7.00
N ALA A 166 0.90 21.26 -6.30
CA ALA A 166 1.01 21.99 -5.04
C ALA A 166 0.76 20.99 -3.90
N LEU A 167 1.78 20.65 -3.13
CA LEU A 167 1.71 19.67 -2.06
C LEU A 167 1.68 20.34 -0.69
N ALA A 168 0.60 20.13 0.07
CA ALA A 168 0.51 20.57 1.45
C ALA A 168 1.32 19.67 2.40
N SER A 169 1.64 20.18 3.59
CA SER A 169 2.33 19.39 4.62
C SER A 169 1.51 18.16 5.02
N GLY A 170 2.13 16.98 4.97
CA GLY A 170 1.49 15.70 5.24
C GLY A 170 0.68 15.13 4.06
N GLU A 171 0.63 15.84 2.94
CA GLU A 171 -0.04 15.37 1.72
C GLU A 171 0.79 14.30 1.01
N ALA A 172 0.09 13.43 0.29
CA ALA A 172 0.73 12.47 -0.59
C ALA A 172 0.05 12.47 -1.96
N ALA A 173 0.85 12.59 -3.01
CA ALA A 173 0.41 12.48 -4.39
C ALA A 173 1.00 11.21 -5.02
N ALA A 174 0.27 10.63 -5.98
CA ALA A 174 0.75 9.47 -6.73
C ALA A 174 0.73 9.73 -8.24
N ILE A 175 1.85 9.45 -8.91
CA ILE A 175 1.93 9.36 -10.36
C ILE A 175 1.95 7.88 -10.72
N ASP A 176 0.95 7.46 -11.50
CA ASP A 176 0.85 6.09 -12.03
C ASP A 176 0.99 6.09 -13.56
N PHE A 177 1.23 4.94 -14.16
CA PHE A 177 1.16 4.75 -15.61
C PHE A 177 -0.08 3.96 -15.99
N ASP A 178 -0.99 4.58 -16.73
CA ASP A 178 -2.14 3.89 -17.29
C ASP A 178 -1.74 3.16 -18.57
N ALA A 179 -1.60 1.85 -18.48
CA ALA A 179 -1.23 1.00 -19.62
C ALA A 179 -2.31 0.91 -20.71
N THR A 180 -3.55 1.30 -20.44
CA THR A 180 -4.64 1.32 -21.44
C THR A 180 -4.61 2.61 -22.23
N ALA A 181 -4.40 3.73 -21.55
CA ALA A 181 -4.31 5.06 -22.17
C ALA A 181 -2.88 5.40 -22.65
N GLU A 182 -1.90 4.55 -22.32
CA GLU A 182 -0.48 4.71 -22.65
C GLU A 182 0.11 6.05 -22.19
N GLN A 183 -0.29 6.51 -21.00
CA GLN A 183 0.11 7.80 -20.45
C GLN A 183 0.30 7.74 -18.93
N PHE A 184 1.12 8.66 -18.41
CA PHE A 184 1.19 8.90 -16.97
C PHE A 184 -0.04 9.68 -16.48
N VAL A 185 -0.52 9.34 -15.29
CA VAL A 185 -1.70 9.95 -14.67
C VAL A 185 -1.43 10.26 -13.21
N LEU A 186 -1.92 11.42 -12.76
CA LEU A 186 -1.95 11.77 -11.35
C LEU A 186 -3.16 11.11 -10.67
N ARG A 187 -2.96 10.54 -9.48
CA ARG A 187 -3.99 9.89 -8.66
C ARG A 187 -3.98 10.38 -7.22
#